data_AF-A0A946FBA8-F1
#
_entry.id   AF-A0A946FBA8-F1
#
_cell.length_a   1.000
_cell.length_b   1.000
_cell.length_c   1.000
_cell.angle_alpha   90.00
_cell.angle_beta   90.00
_cell.angle_gamma   90.00
#
_symmetry.space_group_name_H-M   'P 1'
#
loop_
_entity.id
_entity.type
_entity.pdbx_description
1 polymer ?
#
loop_
_entity_poly.entity_id
_entity_poly.type
_entity_poly.pdbx_seq_one_letter_code
_entity_poly.pdbx_strand_id
1 'polypeptide(L)' 'MTEDQEQAGRKGRRGRGDRGGSGARRAQRSQRFDTTPLPYIQRKIPVLDVLSEEGLEIIENNAETIMEEVGIKIVD' A
#
# COMPACT_ATOMS: atom_id res chain seq x y z
N MET A 1 -6.00 67.98 21.96
CA MET A 1 -7.03 68.28 20.93
C MET A 1 -6.29 68.21 19.61
N THR A 2 -6.37 67.17 18.81
CA THR A 2 -7.47 66.22 18.58
C THR A 2 -6.90 64.80 18.45
N GLU A 3 -7.53 63.89 19.18
CA GLU A 3 -7.43 62.45 18.98
C GLU A 3 -8.39 62.09 17.85
N ASP A 4 -7.97 61.20 16.95
CA ASP A 4 -8.90 60.36 16.21
C ASP A 4 -8.42 58.91 16.31
N GLN A 5 -9.36 58.08 16.76
CA GLN A 5 -9.30 56.64 17.00
C GLN A 5 -9.29 55.91 15.63
N GLU A 6 -8.99 54.63 15.47
CA GLU A 6 -9.84 53.51 15.91
C GLU A 6 -9.20 52.17 15.46
N GLN A 7 -9.61 51.10 16.15
CA GLN A 7 -9.10 49.73 16.08
C GLN A 7 -9.60 48.96 14.85
N ALA A 8 -8.78 48.06 14.29
CA ALA A 8 -9.30 46.99 13.44
C ALA A 8 -8.40 45.73 13.41
N GLY A 9 -8.95 44.63 13.93
CA GLY A 9 -8.91 43.33 13.25
C GLY A 9 -7.74 42.37 13.55
N ARG A 10 -8.04 41.32 14.33
CA ARG A 10 -7.37 40.01 14.24
C ARG A 10 -7.29 39.57 12.76
N LYS A 11 -6.10 39.46 12.18
CA LYS A 11 -5.88 38.64 10.97
C LYS A 11 -4.53 37.96 11.06
N GLY A 12 -4.59 36.62 10.97
CA GLY A 12 -3.54 35.70 11.39
C GLY A 12 -2.14 35.97 10.84
N ARG A 13 -1.14 35.44 11.55
CA ARG A 13 0.22 35.20 11.05
C ARG A 13 0.18 34.26 9.83
N ARG A 14 -0.30 34.76 8.69
CA ARG A 14 -0.19 34.16 7.37
C ARG A 14 0.87 34.97 6.64
N GLY A 15 2.11 34.52 6.65
CA GLY A 15 3.16 35.25 5.94
C GLY A 15 4.58 34.74 6.09
N ARG A 16 4.86 33.85 7.06
CA ARG A 16 6.21 33.30 7.28
C ARG A 16 6.27 31.77 7.22
N GLY A 17 5.27 31.12 6.63
CA GLY A 17 5.26 29.67 6.38
C GLY A 17 5.72 29.28 4.96
N ASP A 18 5.42 30.15 3.98
CA ASP A 18 5.50 29.77 2.56
C ASP A 18 6.78 30.23 1.83
N ARG A 19 7.62 31.07 2.46
CA ARG A 19 8.85 31.61 1.83
C ARG A 19 10.16 31.00 2.34
N GLY A 20 10.07 29.90 3.09
CA GLY A 20 11.24 29.17 3.56
C GLY A 20 11.35 27.83 2.86
N GLY A 21 12.57 27.32 2.68
CA GLY A 21 12.84 25.99 2.08
C GLY A 21 12.09 24.83 2.75
N SER A 22 11.43 25.04 3.89
CA SER A 22 10.43 24.14 4.46
C SER A 22 9.27 23.83 3.51
N GLY A 23 8.79 24.80 2.72
CA GLY A 23 7.73 24.57 1.72
C GLY A 23 8.21 23.62 0.62
N ALA A 24 9.42 23.86 0.10
CA ALA A 24 10.06 23.01 -0.90
C ALA A 24 10.36 21.60 -0.35
N ARG A 25 10.83 21.48 0.89
CA ARG A 25 11.07 20.20 1.57
C ARG A 25 9.77 19.42 1.82
N ARG A 26 8.67 20.12 2.13
CA ARG A 26 7.33 19.52 2.24
C ARG A 26 6.84 19.04 0.87
N ALA A 27 7.00 19.85 -0.17
CA ALA A 27 6.66 19.49 -1.55
C ALA A 27 7.45 18.27 -2.05
N GLN A 28 8.76 18.19 -1.77
CA GLN A 28 9.58 17.03 -2.10
C GLN A 28 9.18 15.77 -1.32
N ARG A 29 8.70 15.92 -0.07
CA ARG A 29 8.16 14.79 0.71
C ARG A 29 6.75 14.37 0.28
N SER A 30 5.94 15.30 -0.24
CA SER A 30 4.62 15.02 -0.80
C SER A 30 4.68 14.52 -2.24
N GLN A 31 5.81 14.71 -2.95
CA GLN A 31 6.17 13.97 -4.17
C GLN A 31 6.51 12.49 -3.88
N ARG A 32 5.97 11.92 -2.79
CA ARG A 32 5.95 10.48 -2.58
C ARG A 32 4.98 9.90 -3.59
N PHE A 33 5.57 9.40 -4.68
CA PHE A 33 4.96 8.51 -5.65
C PHE A 33 3.65 9.08 -6.22
N ASP A 34 3.76 9.75 -7.37
CA ASP A 34 2.63 10.21 -8.20
C ASP A 34 1.80 9.05 -8.78
N THR A 35 1.98 7.85 -8.24
CA THR A 35 1.32 6.63 -8.65
C THR A 35 0.54 6.11 -7.46
N THR A 36 -0.78 6.24 -7.54
CA THR A 36 -1.70 5.39 -6.78
C THR A 36 -1.18 3.95 -6.84
N PRO A 37 -1.07 3.23 -5.71
CA PRO A 37 -0.64 1.84 -5.74
C PRO A 37 -1.52 1.06 -6.73
N LEU A 38 -0.86 0.33 -7.63
CA LEU A 38 -1.57 -0.46 -8.63
C LEU A 38 -2.44 -1.51 -7.92
N PRO A 39 -3.66 -1.76 -8.41
CA PRO A 39 -4.48 -2.84 -7.89
C PRO A 39 -3.81 -4.20 -8.13
N TYR A 40 -4.35 -5.25 -7.53
CA TYR A 40 -3.88 -6.62 -7.76
C TYR A 40 -3.89 -6.97 -9.26
N ILE A 41 -2.97 -7.84 -9.67
CA ILE A 41 -2.85 -8.28 -11.05
C ILE A 41 -4.07 -9.11 -11.43
N GLN A 42 -4.77 -8.72 -12.50
CA GLN A 42 -5.78 -9.53 -13.17
C GLN A 42 -5.13 -10.26 -14.34
N ARG A 43 -4.99 -11.59 -14.23
CA ARG A 43 -4.43 -12.41 -15.31
C ARG A 43 -5.37 -12.41 -16.50
N LYS A 44 -4.86 -12.01 -17.68
CA LYS A 44 -5.56 -12.12 -18.98
C LYS A 44 -5.11 -13.32 -19.79
N ILE A 45 -4.20 -14.13 -19.24
CA ILE A 45 -3.64 -15.32 -19.89
C ILE A 45 -4.01 -16.57 -19.07
N PRO A 46 -4.20 -17.73 -19.73
CA PRO A 46 -4.44 -19.00 -19.05
C PRO A 46 -3.32 -19.39 -18.08
N VAL A 47 -3.63 -20.34 -17.20
CA VAL A 47 -2.61 -21.04 -16.40
C VAL A 47 -1.88 -22.03 -17.31
N LEU A 48 -0.58 -22.21 -17.04
CA LEU A 48 0.21 -23.25 -17.68
C LEU A 48 0.22 -24.46 -16.76
N ASP A 49 -0.44 -25.53 -17.18
CA ASP A 49 -0.44 -26.79 -16.46
C ASP A 49 0.75 -27.64 -16.91
N VAL A 50 1.62 -27.98 -15.96
CA VAL A 50 2.86 -28.73 -16.23
C VAL A 50 2.61 -30.25 -16.15
N LEU A 51 1.55 -30.65 -15.46
CA LEU A 51 1.16 -32.04 -15.26
C LEU A 51 -0.08 -32.37 -16.09
N SER A 52 -0.16 -33.61 -16.56
CA SER A 52 -1.39 -34.20 -17.10
C SER A 52 -2.35 -34.57 -15.97
N GLU A 53 -3.60 -34.87 -16.31
CA GLU A 53 -4.61 -35.35 -15.36
C GLU A 53 -4.13 -36.58 -14.58
N GLU A 54 -3.60 -37.59 -15.28
CA GLU A 54 -3.01 -38.78 -14.67
C GLU A 54 -1.88 -38.43 -13.68
N GLY A 55 -1.07 -37.42 -14.01
CA GLY A 55 0.00 -36.94 -13.12
C GLY A 55 -0.54 -36.30 -11.84
N LEU A 56 -1.68 -35.61 -11.92
CA LEU A 56 -2.36 -35.05 -10.75
C LEU A 56 -2.94 -36.17 -9.88
N GLU A 57 -3.64 -37.14 -10.47
CA GLU A 57 -4.22 -38.29 -9.75
C GLU A 57 -3.14 -39.06 -8.96
N ILE A 58 -1.96 -39.29 -9.56
CA ILE A 58 -0.85 -39.95 -8.87
C ILE A 58 -0.41 -39.17 -7.62
N ILE A 59 -0.29 -37.84 -7.74
CA ILE A 59 0.13 -37.00 -6.61
C ILE A 59 -0.94 -37.00 -5.52
N GLU A 60 -2.23 -36.94 -5.89
CA GLU A 60 -3.34 -36.95 -4.94
C GLU A 60 -3.43 -38.28 -4.16
N ASN A 61 -3.35 -39.42 -4.86
CA ASN A 61 -3.38 -40.74 -4.21
C ASN A 61 -2.20 -40.92 -3.24
N ASN A 62 -1.01 -40.47 -3.64
CA ASN A 62 0.17 -40.51 -2.78
C ASN A 62 0.02 -39.57 -1.58
N ALA A 63 -0.56 -38.37 -1.77
CA ALA A 63 -0.81 -37.44 -0.68
C ALA A 63 -1.80 -38.01 0.35
N GLU A 64 -2.86 -38.68 -0.10
CA GLU A 64 -3.80 -39.39 0.77
C GLU A 64 -3.08 -40.47 1.59
N THR A 65 -2.27 -41.29 0.92
CA THR A 65 -1.49 -42.36 1.57
C THR A 65 -0.53 -41.79 2.62
N ILE A 66 0.20 -40.73 2.29
CA ILE A 66 1.13 -40.07 3.23
C ILE A 66 0.38 -39.52 4.43
N MET A 67 -0.80 -38.92 4.23
CA MET A 67 -1.59 -38.37 5.33
C MET A 67 -2.17 -39.46 6.25
N GLU A 68 -2.54 -40.62 5.70
CA GLU A 68 -3.02 -41.76 6.48
C GLU A 68 -1.89 -42.44 7.26
N GLU A 69 -0.77 -42.73 6.61
CA GLU A 69 0.31 -43.55 7.19
C GLU A 69 1.32 -42.75 8.02
N VAL A 70 1.58 -41.50 7.64
CA VAL A 70 2.63 -40.66 8.25
C VAL A 70 2.03 -39.47 8.98
N GLY A 71 1.06 -38.78 8.37
CA GLY A 71 0.42 -37.60 8.92
C GLY A 71 1.33 -36.37 9.00
N ILE A 72 0.86 -35.33 9.71
CA ILE A 72 1.61 -34.09 9.93
C ILE A 72 1.61 -33.70 11.41
N LYS A 73 2.76 -33.23 11.90
CA LYS A 73 2.87 -32.65 13.23
C LYS A 73 2.43 -31.17 13.19
N ILE A 74 1.44 -30.81 13.99
CA ILE A 74 1.08 -29.41 14.25
C ILE A 74 1.85 -28.95 15.49
N VAL A 75 2.60 -27.86 15.36
CA VAL A 75 3.34 -27.20 16.46
C VAL A 75 2.74 -25.82 16.71
N ASP A 76 2.80 -25.36 17.96
CA ASP A 76 2.31 -24.04 18.40
C ASP A 76 3.19 -22.88 17.90
#